data_AF-A0A7S0SMS4-F1
#
_entry.id   AF-A0A7S0SMS4-F1
#
_cell.length_a   1.000
_cell.length_b   1.000
_cell.length_c   1.000
_cell.angle_alpha   90.00
_cell.angle_beta   90.00
_cell.angle_gamma   90.00
#
_symmetry.space_group_name_H-M   'P 1'
#
loop_
_entity.id
_entity.type
_entity.pdbx_description
1 polymer ?
#
loop_
_entity_poly.entity_id
_entity_poly.type
_entity_poly.pdbx_seq_one_letter_code
_entity_poly.pdbx_strand_id
1 'polypeptide(L)'
;DGRGGAGTRTEAAEVPAHLAGSSLFGDNIEDEWFIVWMLSELTRVFPGLTARVWDNDGEFLLIECAFHLPKWVTPDAVANRVFLRGGHLHVVPPAATAAMGAWAKLGGGGVDDGTVTLAAALWLVRGGD
;
A
#
# COMPACT_ATOMS: atom_id res chain seq x y z
N ASP A 1 32.18 -44.60 -10.51
CA ASP A 1 32.59 -43.23 -10.12
C ASP A 1 31.76 -42.18 -10.83
N GLY A 2 31.34 -41.15 -10.07
CA GLY A 2 30.91 -39.87 -10.61
C GLY A 2 29.41 -39.65 -10.85
N ARG A 3 28.58 -39.63 -9.80
CA ARG A 3 27.24 -39.01 -9.87
C ARG A 3 27.40 -37.49 -9.95
N GLY A 4 27.06 -36.90 -11.10
CA GLY A 4 26.90 -35.45 -11.25
C GLY A 4 25.69 -34.97 -10.45
N GLY A 5 25.94 -34.23 -9.37
CA GLY A 5 24.91 -33.56 -8.59
C GLY A 5 24.29 -32.44 -9.41
N ALA A 6 23.05 -32.62 -9.83
CA ALA A 6 22.22 -31.55 -10.35
C ALA A 6 21.88 -30.62 -9.18
N GLY A 7 22.65 -29.54 -9.03
CA GLY A 7 22.27 -28.42 -8.18
C GLY A 7 20.99 -27.81 -8.73
N THR A 8 19.88 -28.00 -8.03
CA THR A 8 18.64 -27.26 -8.27
C THR A 8 18.92 -25.78 -8.02
N ARG A 9 19.08 -25.02 -9.10
CA ARG A 9 19.13 -23.56 -9.06
C ARG A 9 17.76 -23.09 -8.59
N THR A 10 17.66 -22.62 -7.35
CA THR A 10 16.48 -21.90 -6.87
C THR A 10 16.27 -20.71 -7.80
N GLU A 11 15.27 -20.77 -8.67
CA GLU A 11 14.83 -19.62 -9.45
C GLU A 11 14.42 -18.55 -8.44
N ALA A 12 15.20 -17.47 -8.37
CA ALA A 12 14.79 -16.28 -7.64
C ALA A 12 13.52 -15.77 -8.32
N ALA A 13 12.41 -15.72 -7.57
CA ALA A 13 11.15 -15.20 -8.07
C ALA A 13 11.38 -13.83 -8.73
N GLU A 14 11.00 -13.71 -10.00
CA GLU A 14 11.19 -12.50 -10.79
C GLU A 14 10.40 -11.36 -10.15
N VAL A 15 11.10 -10.34 -9.66
CA VAL A 15 10.46 -9.17 -9.05
C VAL A 15 9.77 -8.38 -10.16
N PRO A 16 8.46 -8.10 -10.06
CA PRO A 16 7.76 -7.32 -11.07
C PRO A 16 8.42 -5.97 -11.30
N ALA A 17 8.31 -5.43 -12.52
CA ALA A 17 8.79 -4.09 -12.83
C ALA A 17 8.17 -3.06 -11.88
N HIS A 18 9.01 -2.33 -11.14
CA HIS A 18 8.60 -1.33 -10.17
C HIS A 18 9.57 -0.14 -10.19
N LEU A 19 9.08 1.02 -9.74
CA LEU A 19 9.88 2.19 -9.46
C LEU A 19 9.91 2.39 -7.95
N ALA A 20 11.09 2.67 -7.41
CA ALA A 20 11.28 3.02 -6.01
C ALA A 20 12.12 4.29 -5.91
N GLY A 21 11.88 5.08 -4.89
CA GLY A 21 12.63 6.28 -4.57
C GLY A 21 12.54 6.58 -3.08
N SER A 22 13.45 7.40 -2.59
CA SER A 22 13.43 7.94 -1.23
C SER A 22 13.64 9.46 -1.30
N SER A 23 13.06 10.17 -0.35
CA SER A 23 13.22 11.61 -0.19
C SER A 23 13.65 11.91 1.24
N LEU A 24 14.43 12.98 1.42
CA LEU A 24 14.67 13.59 2.73
C LEU A 24 13.85 14.87 2.79
N PHE A 25 12.87 14.91 3.70
CA PHE A 25 12.01 16.08 3.94
C PHE A 25 12.48 16.91 5.15
N GLY A 26 13.35 16.34 6.00
CA GLY A 26 13.87 17.02 7.18
C GLY A 26 12.75 17.41 8.14
N ASP A 27 12.62 18.70 8.40
CA ASP A 27 11.60 19.34 9.22
C ASP A 27 10.44 19.92 8.40
N ASN A 28 10.45 19.77 7.07
CA ASN A 28 9.41 20.26 6.17
C ASN A 28 8.33 19.19 5.90
N ILE A 29 7.37 19.09 6.81
CA ILE A 29 6.22 18.16 6.72
C ILE A 29 5.43 18.36 5.42
N GLU A 30 5.41 19.57 4.84
CA GLU A 30 4.70 19.84 3.57
C GLU A 30 5.27 19.03 2.39
N ASP A 31 6.57 18.74 2.38
CA ASP A 31 7.21 17.97 1.31
C ASP A 31 6.78 16.49 1.36
N GLU A 32 6.56 15.93 2.55
CA GLU A 32 5.98 14.60 2.72
C GLU A 32 4.58 14.54 2.11
N TRP A 33 3.75 15.52 2.46
CA TRP A 33 2.38 15.60 1.96
C TRP A 33 2.30 15.90 0.47
N PHE A 34 3.27 16.61 -0.08
CA PHE A 34 3.38 16.82 -1.52
C PHE A 34 3.67 15.48 -2.24
N ILE A 35 4.56 14.65 -1.70
CA ILE A 35 4.84 13.31 -2.25
C ILE A 35 3.59 12.42 -2.17
N VAL A 36 2.89 12.41 -1.03
CA VAL A 36 1.63 11.66 -0.87
C VAL A 36 0.59 12.10 -1.89
N TRP A 37 0.41 13.41 -2.05
CA TRP A 37 -0.52 13.98 -3.03
C TRP A 37 -0.14 13.57 -4.47
N MET A 38 1.14 13.68 -4.83
CA MET A 38 1.63 13.30 -6.16
C MET A 38 1.36 11.83 -6.46
N LEU A 39 1.67 10.93 -5.52
CA LEU A 39 1.42 9.49 -5.67
C LEU A 39 -0.08 9.19 -5.78
N SER A 40 -0.91 9.87 -4.99
CA SER A 40 -2.37 9.78 -5.10
C SER A 40 -2.84 10.17 -6.51
N GLU A 41 -2.40 11.32 -7.04
CA GLU A 41 -2.78 11.77 -8.38
C GLU A 41 -2.29 10.83 -9.48
N LEU A 42 -1.06 10.32 -9.39
CA LEU A 42 -0.55 9.33 -10.33
C LEU A 42 -1.42 8.07 -10.34
N THR A 43 -1.86 7.59 -9.17
CA THR A 43 -2.73 6.41 -9.09
C THR A 43 -4.15 6.65 -9.63
N ARG A 44 -4.60 7.92 -9.73
CA ARG A 44 -5.85 8.30 -10.42
C ARG A 44 -5.66 8.28 -11.94
N VAL A 45 -4.55 8.84 -12.41
CA VAL A 45 -4.22 8.94 -13.85
C VAL A 45 -3.94 7.57 -14.46
N PHE A 46 -3.30 6.67 -13.71
CA PHE A 46 -2.92 5.33 -14.18
C PHE A 46 -3.65 4.26 -13.36
N PRO A 47 -4.80 3.73 -13.83
CA PRO A 47 -5.62 2.77 -13.04
C PRO A 47 -4.92 1.46 -12.66
N GLY A 48 -3.86 1.09 -13.38
CA GLY A 48 -3.02 -0.07 -13.08
C GLY A 48 -1.90 0.21 -12.06
N LEU A 49 -1.65 1.48 -11.73
CA LEU A 49 -0.62 1.88 -10.79
C LEU A 49 -1.09 1.67 -9.35
N THR A 50 -0.28 0.94 -8.58
CA THR A 50 -0.40 0.84 -7.13
C THR A 50 0.88 1.41 -6.55
N ALA A 51 0.74 2.36 -5.62
CA ALA A 51 1.87 3.00 -4.96
C ALA A 51 1.89 2.67 -3.47
N ARG A 52 3.07 2.74 -2.87
CA ARG A 52 3.27 2.64 -1.43
C ARG A 52 4.22 3.75 -0.99
N VAL A 53 3.94 4.34 0.16
CA VAL A 53 4.75 5.37 0.80
C VAL A 53 4.74 5.11 2.30
N TRP A 54 5.91 5.20 2.93
CA TRP A 54 6.13 4.97 4.35
C TRP A 54 7.30 5.86 4.80
N ASP A 55 7.36 6.16 6.09
CA ASP A 55 8.44 6.94 6.72
C ASP A 55 9.21 6.09 7.74
N ASN A 56 10.02 6.73 8.59
CA ASN A 56 10.73 6.06 9.67
C ASN A 56 9.83 5.48 10.77
N ASP A 57 8.59 5.95 10.89
CA ASP A 57 7.61 5.49 11.86
C ASP A 57 6.69 4.39 11.28
N GLY A 58 6.76 4.17 9.97
CA GLY A 58 6.13 3.07 9.26
C GLY A 58 4.97 3.54 8.38
N GLU A 59 3.78 2.99 8.61
CA GLU A 59 2.59 3.28 7.79
C GLU A 59 1.88 4.56 8.28
N PHE A 60 2.55 5.71 8.20
CA PHE A 60 2.10 7.00 8.77
C PHE A 60 0.73 7.47 8.27
N LEU A 61 0.33 7.12 7.04
CA LEU A 61 -0.98 7.46 6.47
C LEU A 61 -2.16 6.91 7.29
N LEU A 62 -1.94 5.88 8.11
CA LEU A 62 -2.97 5.31 8.97
C LEU A 62 -3.33 6.23 10.14
N ILE A 63 -2.44 7.15 10.53
CA ILE A 63 -2.70 8.13 11.61
C ILE A 63 -3.90 9.00 11.25
N GLU A 64 -3.95 9.50 10.01
CA GLU A 64 -5.06 10.34 9.53
C GLU A 64 -6.37 9.57 9.36
N CYS A 65 -6.25 8.26 9.25
CA CYS A 65 -7.38 7.37 9.06
C CYS A 65 -7.85 6.73 10.36
N ALA A 66 -7.23 7.03 11.50
CA ALA A 66 -7.35 6.26 12.74
C ALA A 66 -8.80 5.99 13.18
N PHE A 67 -9.70 6.96 13.00
CA PHE A 67 -11.12 6.83 13.35
C PHE A 67 -11.96 5.97 12.39
N HIS A 68 -11.40 5.64 11.23
CA HIS A 68 -12.03 4.86 10.17
C HIS A 68 -11.33 3.52 9.91
N LEU A 69 -10.31 3.18 10.70
CA LEU A 69 -9.57 1.94 10.52
C LEU A 69 -10.43 0.73 10.95
N PRO A 70 -10.40 -0.37 10.17
CA PRO A 70 -10.98 -1.64 10.61
C PRO A 70 -10.37 -2.11 11.95
N LYS A 71 -11.18 -2.77 12.79
CA LYS A 71 -10.76 -3.25 14.13
C LYS A 71 -9.54 -4.18 14.13
N TRP A 72 -9.23 -4.80 13.01
CA TRP A 72 -8.09 -5.71 12.88
C TRP A 72 -6.77 -4.97 12.65
N VAL A 73 -6.81 -3.68 12.29
CA VAL A 73 -5.63 -2.88 12.03
C VAL A 73 -4.92 -2.59 13.35
N THR A 74 -3.71 -3.13 13.47
CA THR A 74 -2.73 -2.82 14.51
C THR A 74 -1.40 -2.49 13.83
N PRO A 75 -0.48 -1.76 14.49
CA PRO A 75 0.83 -1.43 13.92
C PRO A 75 1.58 -2.66 13.38
N ASP A 76 1.53 -3.79 14.11
CA ASP A 76 2.20 -5.04 13.71
C ASP A 76 1.49 -5.75 12.54
N ALA A 77 0.18 -5.57 12.40
CA ALA A 77 -0.63 -6.31 11.42
C ALA A 77 -0.65 -5.66 10.02
N VAL A 78 -0.21 -4.41 9.88
CA VAL A 78 -0.34 -3.61 8.64
C VAL A 78 0.96 -3.37 7.88
N ALA A 79 2.09 -3.85 8.41
CA ALA A 79 3.36 -3.74 7.72
C ALA A 79 3.28 -4.30 6.29
N ASN A 80 3.64 -3.48 5.29
CA ASN A 80 3.60 -3.82 3.87
C ASN A 80 2.18 -4.11 3.32
N ARG A 81 1.14 -3.55 3.94
CA ARG A 81 -0.27 -3.78 3.56
C ARG A 81 -1.05 -2.52 3.22
N VAL A 82 -0.42 -1.36 3.26
CA VAL A 82 -1.04 -0.07 2.98
C VAL A 82 -0.64 0.40 1.59
N PHE A 83 -1.62 0.74 0.75
CA PHE A 83 -1.39 1.09 -0.65
C PHE A 83 -2.26 2.26 -1.09
N LEU A 84 -1.73 3.06 -2.01
CA LEU A 84 -2.49 4.05 -2.78
C LEU A 84 -2.89 3.43 -4.13
N ARG A 85 -4.20 3.49 -4.45
CA ARG A 85 -4.73 3.04 -5.73
C ARG A 85 -5.99 3.81 -6.09
N GLY A 86 -6.05 4.31 -7.32
CA GLY A 86 -7.19 5.11 -7.78
C GLY A 86 -7.42 6.41 -7.00
N GLY A 87 -6.38 6.95 -6.34
CA GLY A 87 -6.50 8.12 -5.45
C GLY A 87 -7.09 7.82 -4.08
N HIS A 88 -7.14 6.55 -3.67
CA HIS A 88 -7.66 6.09 -2.38
C HIS A 88 -6.62 5.28 -1.61
N LEU A 89 -6.75 5.22 -0.28
CA LEU A 89 -5.93 4.39 0.60
C LEU A 89 -6.59 3.02 0.75
N HIS A 90 -5.80 1.97 0.64
CA HIS A 90 -6.26 0.60 0.74
C HIS A 90 -5.42 -0.13 1.78
N VAL A 91 -6.07 -0.86 2.68
CA VAL A 91 -5.40 -1.68 3.69
C VAL A 91 -5.75 -3.14 3.46
N VAL A 92 -4.75 -3.95 3.09
CA VAL A 92 -4.95 -5.35 2.69
C VAL A 92 -4.97 -6.27 3.92
N PRO A 93 -6.10 -6.93 4.26
CA PRO A 93 -6.19 -7.80 5.42
C PRO A 93 -5.19 -8.98 5.37
N PRO A 94 -4.68 -9.46 6.51
CA PRO A 94 -3.84 -10.65 6.60
C PRO A 94 -4.42 -11.89 5.90
N ALA A 95 -5.74 -12.07 5.97
CA ALA A 95 -6.43 -13.17 5.32
C ALA A 95 -6.33 -13.15 3.77
N ALA A 96 -6.12 -11.99 3.15
CA ALA A 96 -5.98 -11.88 1.69
C ALA A 96 -4.68 -12.53 1.18
N THR A 97 -3.68 -12.74 2.05
CA THR A 97 -2.41 -13.39 1.69
C THR A 97 -2.56 -14.88 1.38
N ALA A 98 -3.62 -15.55 1.85
CA ALA A 98 -3.84 -16.98 1.64
C ALA A 98 -4.42 -17.33 0.26
N ALA A 99 -4.84 -16.33 -0.52
CA ALA A 99 -5.55 -16.57 -1.78
C ALA A 99 -5.08 -15.63 -2.88
N MET A 100 -3.81 -15.74 -3.30
CA MET A 100 -3.36 -15.17 -4.57
C MET A 100 -4.24 -15.73 -5.70
N GLY A 101 -5.25 -14.97 -6.11
CA GLY A 101 -6.14 -15.27 -7.23
C GLY A 101 -7.63 -15.48 -6.91
N ALA A 102 -8.05 -15.67 -5.65
CA ALA A 102 -9.48 -15.89 -5.35
C ALA A 102 -10.25 -14.58 -5.23
N TRP A 103 -9.69 -13.56 -4.55
CA TRP A 103 -10.33 -12.26 -4.41
C TRP A 103 -10.40 -11.49 -5.75
N ALA A 104 -9.44 -11.71 -6.65
CA ALA A 104 -9.45 -11.15 -8.00
C ALA A 104 -10.52 -11.79 -8.93
N LYS A 105 -11.07 -12.96 -8.56
CA LYS A 105 -12.11 -13.68 -9.33
C LYS A 105 -13.52 -13.44 -8.84
N LEU A 106 -13.70 -12.95 -7.62
CA LEU A 106 -15.01 -12.65 -7.06
C LEU A 106 -15.40 -11.23 -7.47
N GLY A 107 -16.09 -11.12 -8.60
CA GLY A 107 -16.65 -9.85 -9.04
C GLY A 107 -17.49 -9.21 -7.94
N GLY A 108 -17.08 -8.02 -7.50
CA GLY A 108 -17.91 -6.97 -6.89
C GLY A 108 -18.85 -7.37 -5.74
N GLY A 109 -18.55 -8.43 -5.00
CA GLY A 109 -19.44 -8.95 -3.94
C GLY A 109 -18.91 -8.65 -2.55
N GLY A 110 -19.38 -7.54 -1.97
CA GLY A 110 -19.40 -7.19 -0.54
C GLY A 110 -18.53 -8.02 0.40
N VAL A 111 -17.23 -7.82 0.33
CA VAL A 111 -16.35 -7.97 1.48
C VAL A 111 -16.11 -6.53 1.93
N ASP A 112 -16.19 -6.23 3.23
CA ASP A 112 -15.78 -4.92 3.73
C ASP A 112 -14.30 -4.72 3.34
N ASP A 113 -14.05 -4.07 2.20
CA ASP A 113 -12.79 -4.07 1.44
C ASP A 113 -11.65 -3.34 2.18
N GLY A 114 -11.90 -2.90 3.42
CA GLY A 114 -10.94 -2.13 4.20
C GLY A 114 -10.51 -0.84 3.49
N THR A 115 -11.24 -0.42 2.45
CA THR A 115 -10.95 0.77 1.68
C THR A 115 -11.17 1.98 2.57
N VAL A 116 -10.09 2.70 2.86
CA VAL A 116 -10.18 3.99 3.51
C VAL A 116 -10.00 5.05 2.43
N THR A 117 -11.04 5.81 2.13
CA THR A 117 -10.90 6.90 1.17
C THR A 117 -9.96 7.96 1.74
N LEU A 118 -8.77 8.09 1.14
CA LEU A 118 -7.76 9.12 1.46
C LEU A 118 -8.37 10.54 1.43
N ALA A 119 -9.44 10.74 0.67
CA ALA A 119 -10.23 11.96 0.65
C ALA A 119 -10.75 12.39 2.04
N ALA A 120 -11.13 11.46 2.93
CA ALA A 120 -11.59 11.79 4.28
C ALA A 120 -10.44 12.22 5.20
N ALA A 121 -9.28 11.58 5.07
CA ALA A 121 -8.06 11.90 5.81
C ALA A 121 -7.45 13.25 5.37
N LEU A 122 -7.32 13.47 4.06
CA LEU A 122 -6.79 14.71 3.51
C LEU A 122 -7.69 15.93 3.79
N TRP A 123 -9.02 15.73 3.87
CA TRP A 123 -9.97 16.80 4.18
C TRP A 123 -9.85 17.30 5.64
N LEU A 124 -9.53 16.40 6.58
CA LEU A 124 -9.34 16.71 8.00
C LEU A 124 -8.04 17.48 8.27
N VAL A 125 -6.95 17.15 7.57
CA VAL A 125 -5.62 17.78 7.76
C VAL A 125 -5.51 19.13 7.07
N ARG A 126 -6.13 19.29 5.89
CA ARG A 126 -5.93 20.48 5.06
C ARG A 126 -6.96 21.59 5.26
N GLY A 127 -7.95 21.39 6.14
CA GLY A 127 -9.04 22.34 6.32
C GLY A 127 -9.78 22.56 5.01
N GLY A 128 -10.74 21.68 4.68
CA GLY A 128 -11.64 21.97 3.57
C GLY A 128 -12.41 23.27 3.83
N ASP A 129 -12.16 24.27 2.98
CA ASP A 129 -12.70 25.65 2.90
C ASP A 129 -13.28 26.27 4.19
#